data_AF-A0A0A1D2R8-F1
#
_entry.id   AF-A0A0A1D2R8-F1
#
_cell.length_a   1.000
_cell.length_b   1.000
_cell.length_c   1.000
_cell.angle_alpha   90.00
_cell.angle_beta   90.00
_cell.angle_gamma   90.00
#
_symmetry.space_group_name_H-M   'P 1'
#
loop_
_entity.id
_entity.type
_entity.pdbx_description
1 polymer ?
#
loop_
_entity_poly.entity_id
_entity_poly.type
_entity_poly.pdbx_seq_one_letter_code
_entity_poly.pdbx_strand_id
1 'polypeptide(L)'
;MIGSKASTRSNDQMGRRLASTLIAVSLGEGDFITRLHEPFPWMTFFSNEPQRKFADEVVEVARGCAFVGHFGRLSITISAWEASATALAEGFRSNGSDLQYLDEPIIVQ
;
A
#
# COMPACT_ATOMS: atom_id res chain seq x y z
N MET A 1 -24.40 -3.94 12.86
CA MET A 1 -23.97 -3.24 11.62
C MET A 1 -23.34 -1.86 11.85
N ILE A 2 -23.09 -1.43 13.11
CA ILE A 2 -22.54 -0.09 13.43
C ILE A 2 -21.00 -0.02 13.18
N GLY A 3 -20.28 -1.15 13.27
CA GLY A 3 -18.82 -1.20 13.10
C GLY A 3 -18.31 -0.92 11.67
N SER A 4 -19.01 -1.37 10.63
CA SER A 4 -18.57 -1.19 9.24
C SER A 4 -18.49 0.28 8.83
N LYS A 5 -19.48 1.11 9.21
CA LYS A 5 -19.47 2.55 8.89
C LYS A 5 -18.37 3.31 9.63
N ALA A 6 -18.07 2.92 10.86
CA ALA A 6 -17.00 3.53 11.65
C ALA A 6 -15.61 3.24 11.01
N SER A 7 -15.36 2.00 10.62
CA SER A 7 -14.13 1.61 9.91
C SER A 7 -14.00 2.31 8.55
N THR A 8 -15.07 2.42 7.78
CA THR A 8 -15.06 3.16 6.50
C THR A 8 -14.69 4.63 6.70
N ARG A 9 -15.25 5.29 7.72
CA ARG A 9 -14.94 6.70 8.01
C ARG A 9 -13.50 6.90 8.47
N SER A 10 -12.99 5.96 9.28
CA SER A 10 -11.59 5.95 9.71
C SER A 10 -10.65 5.86 8.52
N ASN A 11 -10.92 4.92 7.60
CA ASN A 11 -10.11 4.74 6.39
C ASN A 11 -10.16 5.97 5.47
N ASP A 12 -11.33 6.62 5.34
CA ASP A 12 -11.45 7.85 4.55
C ASP A 12 -10.58 8.98 5.14
N GLN A 13 -10.63 9.17 6.45
CA GLN A 13 -9.84 10.21 7.12
C GLN A 13 -8.34 9.93 7.01
N MET A 14 -7.92 8.68 7.20
CA MET A 14 -6.52 8.27 7.02
C MET A 14 -6.07 8.51 5.57
N GLY A 15 -6.88 8.09 4.60
CA GLY A 15 -6.60 8.29 3.18
C GLY A 15 -6.41 9.77 2.81
N ARG A 16 -7.20 10.69 3.39
CA ARG A 16 -6.99 12.14 3.16
C ARG A 16 -5.65 12.63 3.69
N ARG A 17 -5.21 12.16 4.86
CA ARG A 17 -3.90 12.51 5.42
C ARG A 17 -2.78 11.99 4.51
N LEU A 18 -2.91 10.76 4.04
CA LEU A 18 -1.97 10.16 3.09
C LEU A 18 -1.91 10.93 1.77
N ALA A 19 -3.05 11.39 1.24
CA ALA A 19 -3.09 12.23 0.05
C ALA A 19 -2.36 13.57 0.27
N SER A 20 -2.56 14.22 1.41
CA SER A 20 -1.80 15.43 1.77
C SER A 20 -0.30 15.16 1.85
N THR A 21 0.11 14.01 2.42
CA THR A 21 1.52 13.58 2.43
C THR A 21 2.05 13.41 1.01
N LEU A 22 1.31 12.75 0.10
CA LEU A 22 1.73 12.58 -1.30
C LEU A 22 1.89 13.93 -2.02
N ILE A 23 1.01 14.90 -1.75
CA ILE A 23 1.15 16.27 -2.28
C ILE A 23 2.44 16.89 -1.74
N ALA A 24 2.67 16.87 -0.42
CA ALA A 24 3.87 17.42 0.19
C ALA A 24 5.14 16.78 -0.38
N VAL A 25 5.17 15.45 -0.50
CA VAL A 25 6.24 14.71 -1.17
C VAL A 25 6.43 15.26 -2.56
N SER A 26 5.38 15.32 -3.40
CA SER A 26 5.46 15.70 -4.82
C SER A 26 6.05 17.08 -5.08
N LEU A 27 5.91 18.02 -4.14
CA LEU A 27 6.40 19.39 -4.24
C LEU A 27 7.91 19.52 -3.96
N GLY A 28 8.56 18.49 -3.40
CA GLY A 28 10.00 18.46 -3.17
C GLY A 28 10.83 18.42 -4.47
N GLU A 29 12.12 18.70 -4.35
CA GLU A 29 13.07 18.59 -5.46
C GLU A 29 13.61 17.15 -5.63
N GLY A 30 14.05 16.82 -6.84
CA GLY A 30 14.65 15.52 -7.15
C GLY A 30 13.65 14.41 -7.47
N ASP A 31 14.15 13.17 -7.46
CA ASP A 31 13.38 11.99 -7.83
C ASP A 31 12.21 11.72 -6.85
N PHE A 32 11.04 11.44 -7.40
CA PHE A 32 9.83 11.24 -6.60
C PHE A 32 9.89 9.95 -5.78
N ILE A 33 10.41 8.86 -6.36
CA ILE A 33 10.51 7.56 -5.68
C ILE A 33 11.46 7.68 -4.49
N THR A 34 12.58 8.36 -4.67
CA THR A 34 13.53 8.65 -3.60
C THR A 34 12.87 9.40 -2.45
N ARG A 35 12.06 10.43 -2.74
CA ARG A 35 11.34 11.20 -1.71
C ARG A 35 10.24 10.40 -1.01
N LEU A 36 9.63 9.41 -1.66
CA LEU A 36 8.64 8.55 -1.03
C LEU A 36 9.22 7.72 0.13
N HIS A 37 10.53 7.47 0.17
CA HIS A 37 11.17 6.75 1.28
C HIS A 37 11.10 7.50 2.62
N GLU A 38 10.92 8.83 2.63
CA GLU A 38 10.80 9.59 3.87
C GLU A 38 9.49 9.26 4.62
N PRO A 39 8.30 9.40 4.03
CA PRO A 39 7.05 9.00 4.69
C PRO A 39 6.77 7.49 4.64
N PHE A 40 7.42 6.74 3.73
CA PHE A 40 7.21 5.31 3.55
C PHE A 40 8.53 4.52 3.65
N PRO A 41 9.18 4.49 4.84
CA PRO A 41 10.51 3.88 4.99
C PRO A 41 10.53 2.37 4.71
N TRP A 42 9.37 1.70 4.82
CA TRP A 42 9.22 0.29 4.45
C TRP A 42 9.46 0.02 2.96
N MET A 43 9.49 1.05 2.10
CA MET A 43 9.83 0.87 0.68
C MET A 43 11.24 0.30 0.48
N THR A 44 12.12 0.42 1.48
CA THR A 44 13.48 -0.14 1.45
C THR A 44 13.51 -1.66 1.24
N PHE A 45 12.45 -2.38 1.63
CA PHE A 45 12.36 -3.84 1.47
C PHE A 45 12.05 -4.28 0.03
N PHE A 46 11.65 -3.34 -0.84
CA PHE A 46 11.36 -3.62 -2.23
C PHE A 46 12.59 -3.47 -3.13
N SER A 47 12.66 -4.30 -4.17
CA SER A 47 13.52 -4.03 -5.32
C SER A 47 12.98 -2.86 -6.15
N ASN A 48 13.79 -2.38 -7.10
CA ASN A 48 13.49 -1.16 -7.86
C ASN A 48 12.16 -1.22 -8.65
N GLU A 49 11.75 -2.39 -9.14
CA GLU A 49 10.51 -2.52 -9.92
C GLU A 49 9.25 -2.40 -9.04
N PRO A 50 9.09 -3.14 -7.92
CA PRO A 50 7.98 -2.90 -7.00
C PRO A 50 7.94 -1.48 -6.42
N GLN A 51 9.09 -0.83 -6.18
CA GLN A 51 9.10 0.59 -5.77
C GLN A 51 8.46 1.52 -6.81
N ARG A 52 8.76 1.29 -8.11
CA ARG A 52 8.10 2.02 -9.22
C ARG A 52 6.60 1.75 -9.27
N LYS A 53 6.20 0.47 -9.18
CA LYS A 53 4.79 0.07 -9.18
C LYS A 53 4.02 0.71 -8.03
N PHE A 54 4.61 0.74 -6.83
CA PHE A 54 4.04 1.44 -5.70
C PHE A 54 3.82 2.92 -6.00
N ALA A 55 4.86 3.62 -6.48
CA ALA A 55 4.79 5.05 -6.76
C ALA A 55 3.71 5.40 -7.81
N ASP A 56 3.61 4.60 -8.86
CA ASP A 56 2.59 4.76 -9.90
C ASP A 56 1.17 4.52 -9.33
N GLU A 57 0.98 3.39 -8.64
CA GLU A 57 -0.33 3.01 -8.12
C GLU A 57 -0.86 4.01 -7.08
N VAL A 58 -0.04 4.49 -6.14
CA VAL A 58 -0.52 5.45 -5.13
C VAL A 58 -0.93 6.78 -5.75
N VAL A 59 -0.27 7.22 -6.81
CA VAL A 59 -0.65 8.44 -7.54
C VAL A 59 -1.97 8.22 -8.29
N GLU A 60 -2.13 7.09 -8.98
CA GLU A 60 -3.38 6.78 -9.68
C GLU A 60 -4.56 6.66 -8.71
N VAL A 61 -4.40 5.91 -7.62
CA VAL A 61 -5.43 5.75 -6.61
C VAL A 61 -5.76 7.08 -5.94
N ALA A 62 -4.76 7.90 -5.61
CA ALA A 62 -4.98 9.22 -5.03
C ALA A 62 -5.76 10.15 -5.97
N ARG A 63 -5.44 10.15 -7.27
CA ARG A 63 -6.18 10.91 -8.30
C ARG A 63 -7.63 10.44 -8.40
N GLY A 64 -7.86 9.13 -8.45
CA GLY A 64 -9.20 8.56 -8.44
C GLY A 64 -10.00 8.97 -7.20
N CYS A 65 -9.39 8.86 -6.01
CA CYS A 65 -9.99 9.27 -4.75
C CYS A 65 -10.34 10.76 -4.72
N ALA A 66 -9.44 11.62 -5.22
CA ALA A 66 -9.67 13.06 -5.29
C ALA A 66 -10.85 13.41 -6.20
N PHE A 67 -11.01 12.71 -7.33
CA PHE A 67 -12.12 12.91 -8.26
C PHE A 67 -13.48 12.55 -7.63
N VAL A 68 -13.55 11.44 -6.88
CA VAL A 68 -14.80 10.98 -6.26
C VAL A 68 -15.06 11.53 -4.85
N GLY A 69 -14.09 12.22 -4.26
CA GLY A 69 -14.19 12.80 -2.92
C GLY A 69 -14.10 11.80 -1.75
N HIS A 70 -13.67 10.57 -2.02
CA HIS A 70 -13.56 9.48 -1.05
C HIS A 70 -12.18 8.82 -1.11
N PHE A 71 -11.47 8.77 0.02
CA PHE A 71 -10.06 8.38 0.12
C PHE A 71 -9.84 7.04 0.84
N GLY A 72 -10.90 6.35 1.26
CA GLY A 72 -10.77 5.05 1.94
C GLY A 72 -9.96 4.03 1.15
N ARG A 73 -10.05 4.04 -0.19
CA ARG A 73 -9.26 3.17 -1.06
C ARG A 73 -7.75 3.46 -0.97
N LEU A 74 -7.35 4.73 -0.91
CA LEU A 74 -5.93 5.10 -0.78
C LEU A 74 -5.31 4.54 0.50
N SER A 75 -6.03 4.63 1.62
CA SER A 75 -5.58 4.03 2.89
C SER A 75 -5.39 2.51 2.76
N ILE A 76 -6.35 1.82 2.13
CA ILE A 76 -6.28 0.37 1.93
C ILE A 76 -5.09 0.01 1.03
N THR A 77 -4.88 0.73 -0.07
CA THR A 77 -3.77 0.50 -1.00
C THR A 77 -2.43 0.65 -0.29
N ILE A 78 -2.22 1.74 0.46
CA ILE A 78 -0.95 1.95 1.17
C ILE A 78 -0.71 0.88 2.23
N SER A 79 -1.73 0.49 3.01
CA SER A 79 -1.60 -0.60 3.99
C SER A 79 -1.29 -1.96 3.36
N ALA A 80 -1.82 -2.24 2.16
CA ALA A 80 -1.52 -3.48 1.44
C ALA A 80 -0.05 -3.53 0.96
N TRP A 81 0.48 -2.39 0.51
CA TRP A 81 1.89 -2.27 0.14
C TRP A 81 2.82 -2.41 1.34
N GLU A 82 2.49 -1.76 2.46
CA GLU A 82 3.24 -1.92 3.72
C GLU A 82 3.25 -3.38 4.18
N ALA A 83 2.10 -4.07 4.16
CA ALA A 83 2.02 -5.48 4.50
C ALA A 83 2.89 -6.36 3.57
N SER A 84 2.97 -6.02 2.29
CA SER A 84 3.85 -6.72 1.34
C SER A 84 5.33 -6.51 1.67
N ALA A 85 5.71 -5.29 2.08
CA ALA A 85 7.07 -5.00 2.54
C ALA A 85 7.41 -5.74 3.84
N THR A 86 6.47 -5.83 4.78
CA THR A 86 6.61 -6.62 6.02
C THR A 86 6.84 -8.10 5.69
N ALA A 87 6.05 -8.67 4.78
CA ALA A 87 6.23 -10.07 4.38
C ALA A 87 7.63 -10.32 3.78
N LEU A 88 8.12 -9.41 2.93
CA LEU A 88 9.50 -9.49 2.41
C LEU A 88 10.55 -9.39 3.51
N ALA A 89 10.35 -8.52 4.50
CA ALA A 89 11.24 -8.38 5.65
C ALA A 89 11.28 -9.64 6.53
N GLU A 90 10.17 -10.37 6.61
CA GLU A 90 10.05 -11.67 7.29
C GLU A 90 10.60 -12.85 6.46
N GLY A 91 11.05 -12.59 5.23
CA GLY A 91 11.67 -13.58 4.35
C GLY A 91 10.69 -14.31 3.43
N PHE A 92 9.41 -13.94 3.42
CA PHE A 92 8.45 -14.45 2.44
C PHE A 92 8.81 -13.99 1.04
N ARG A 93 8.54 -14.82 0.04
CA ARG A 93 8.87 -14.52 -1.35
C ARG A 93 7.64 -14.15 -2.14
N SER A 94 7.71 -13.01 -2.84
CA SER A 94 6.61 -12.54 -3.70
C SER A 94 6.31 -13.43 -4.90
N ASN A 95 7.22 -14.33 -5.27
CA ASN A 95 7.05 -15.29 -6.37
C ASN A 95 6.41 -16.63 -5.93
N GLY A 96 6.07 -16.78 -4.65
CA GLY A 96 5.48 -17.99 -4.10
C GLY A 96 6.39 -19.22 -4.15
N SER A 97 7.71 -19.05 -4.34
CA SER A 97 8.67 -20.18 -4.32
C SER A 97 8.88 -20.76 -2.92
N ASP A 98 8.36 -20.09 -1.90
CA ASP A 98 8.25 -20.52 -0.51
C ASP A 98 6.93 -21.26 -0.21
N LEU A 99 5.99 -21.29 -1.15
CA LEU A 99 4.72 -22.00 -0.98
C LEU A 99 4.88 -23.48 -1.27
N GLN A 100 4.46 -24.30 -0.31
CA GLN A 100 4.31 -25.74 -0.50
C GLN A 100 2.85 -26.04 -0.81
N TYR A 101 2.56 -26.38 -2.07
CA TYR A 101 1.22 -26.77 -2.49
C TYR A 101 0.92 -28.20 -2.02
N LEU A 102 -0.32 -28.43 -1.63
CA LEU A 102 -0.82 -29.76 -1.31
C LEU A 102 -1.10 -30.51 -2.63
N ASP A 103 -0.56 -31.71 -2.77
CA ASP A 103 -0.80 -32.56 -3.94
C ASP A 103 -2.25 -33.09 -3.96
N GLU A 104 -2.85 -33.27 -2.78
CA GLU A 104 -4.25 -33.70 -2.62
C GLU A 104 -5.01 -32.82 -1.61
N PRO A 105 -6.32 -32.58 -1.80
CA PRO A 105 -7.14 -31.84 -0.85
C PRO A 105 -7.24 -32.60 0.48
N ILE A 106 -6.84 -31.96 1.58
CA ILE A 106 -7.04 -32.47 2.94
C ILE A 106 -8.24 -31.78 3.61
N ILE A 107 -9.07 -32.58 4.27
CA ILE A 107 -10.20 -32.07 5.08
C ILE A 107 -9.62 -31.48 6.37
N VAL A 108 -9.85 -30.18 6.58
CA VAL A 108 -9.53 -29.50 7.85
C VAL A 108 -10.68 -29.70 8.84
N GLN A 109 -10.36 -30.18 10.04
CA GLN A 109 -11.34 -30.40 11.14
C GLN A 109 -11.46 -29.18 12.04
#